data_AF-A0A521PNH1-F1
#
_entry.id   AF-A0A521PNH1-F1
#
_cell.length_a   1.000
_cell.length_b   1.000
_cell.length_c   1.000
_cell.angle_alpha   90.00
_cell.angle_beta   90.00
_cell.angle_gamma   90.00
#
_symmetry.space_group_name_H-M   'P 1'
#
loop_
_entity.id
_entity.type
_entity.pdbx_description
1 polymer ?
#
loop_
_entity_poly.entity_id
_entity_poly.type
_entity_poly.pdbx_seq_one_letter_code
_entity_poly.pdbx_strand_id
1 'polypeptide(L)'
;MTAAAPAATDTAPTAQTAHGAMLDKARAVTAKVGRLSRDFAGAHRLAQQAQVREALTRTELTLALTESLVARAELEARLRDQAVAAFRARGGGRLRRHNRLSQILDRVLSRLGSPGQALVIARSGVWRGTGRRLHDLRHMAAYARRRASPEAAPRAALDQAWYLATNADVAAARSSPLVHYLVIGGREGRDPGPLFHSAWYRRENAAELAATSLTPLEHYARVGAARGLSPHPAFDPAHYLAQAPVLAPGDEPLSHYLREGWRGGLSPHPLFDPAWYAQQAPDTGGQAPLAHYLATGWKAGLSPHPLFDPRWYVEQHAGVAEAGVEPLTHFLSNGGFEGASPSPWFDLPAYVEARGGDLAPGVHPLIDYLRGGAWAVAEARPGFPTAAYLATRPGVVRKGVTPLEHWARRGGR
;
A
#
# COMPACT_ATOMS: atom_id res chain seq x y z
N MET A 1 -55.92 91.97 -49.41
CA MET A 1 -55.21 90.71 -49.65
C MET A 1 -54.24 90.46 -48.51
N THR A 2 -53.81 89.20 -48.35
CA THR A 2 -52.80 88.66 -47.42
C THR A 2 -53.19 88.43 -45.96
N ALA A 3 -53.25 87.14 -45.65
CA ALA A 3 -53.31 86.49 -44.35
C ALA A 3 -51.97 86.53 -43.61
N ALA A 4 -51.98 86.52 -42.27
CA ALA A 4 -50.92 85.93 -41.46
C ALA A 4 -51.35 85.77 -39.98
N ALA A 5 -51.29 84.51 -39.53
CA ALA A 5 -51.04 83.99 -38.16
C ALA A 5 -52.01 84.30 -37.00
N PRO A 6 -52.63 83.27 -36.39
CA PRO A 6 -53.19 83.36 -35.05
C PRO A 6 -52.12 83.06 -33.96
N ALA A 7 -52.31 83.75 -32.84
CA ALA A 7 -51.86 83.50 -31.47
C ALA A 7 -51.01 82.25 -31.17
N ALA A 8 -49.83 82.51 -30.60
CA ALA A 8 -49.23 81.66 -29.57
C ALA A 8 -48.46 82.56 -28.59
N THR A 9 -49.18 83.17 -27.64
CA THR A 9 -48.56 83.75 -26.46
C THR A 9 -47.96 82.62 -25.63
N ASP A 10 -46.63 82.60 -25.64
CA ASP A 10 -45.74 81.82 -24.80
C ASP A 10 -46.04 82.10 -23.31
N THR A 11 -46.90 81.28 -22.70
CA THR A 11 -47.10 81.29 -21.25
C THR A 11 -45.89 80.62 -20.61
N ALA A 12 -44.90 81.42 -20.24
CA ALA A 12 -43.84 81.01 -19.34
C ALA A 12 -44.45 80.38 -18.07
N PRO A 13 -44.01 79.18 -17.64
CA PRO A 13 -44.58 78.52 -16.48
C PRO A 13 -44.33 79.39 -15.24
N THR A 14 -45.41 79.78 -14.57
CA THR A 14 -45.36 80.47 -13.28
C THR A 14 -44.54 79.65 -12.29
N ALA A 15 -43.70 80.28 -11.47
CA ALA A 15 -42.79 79.63 -10.52
C ALA A 15 -43.44 78.53 -9.63
N GLN A 16 -44.77 78.59 -9.43
CA GLN A 16 -45.58 77.58 -8.74
C GLN A 16 -45.73 76.25 -9.51
N THR A 17 -45.81 76.26 -10.84
CA THR A 17 -45.91 75.04 -11.67
C THR A 17 -44.56 74.34 -11.83
N ALA A 18 -43.46 75.09 -11.92
CA ALA A 18 -42.11 74.54 -11.93
C ALA A 18 -41.74 73.84 -10.60
N HIS A 19 -42.19 74.40 -9.46
CA HIS A 19 -41.97 73.82 -8.13
C HIS A 19 -42.80 72.52 -7.93
N GLY A 20 -44.05 72.50 -8.40
CA GLY A 20 -44.90 71.30 -8.39
C GLY A 20 -44.32 70.16 -9.23
N ALA A 21 -43.87 70.44 -10.45
CA ALA A 21 -43.24 69.46 -11.33
C ALA A 21 -41.94 68.88 -10.75
N MET A 22 -41.14 69.70 -10.05
CA MET A 22 -39.93 69.26 -9.37
C MET A 22 -40.23 68.33 -8.18
N LEU A 23 -41.29 68.62 -7.41
CA LEU A 23 -41.76 67.78 -6.31
C LEU A 23 -42.31 66.44 -6.80
N ASP A 24 -43.05 66.40 -7.91
CA ASP A 24 -43.55 65.15 -8.49
C ASP A 24 -42.42 64.30 -9.07
N LYS A 25 -41.41 64.93 -9.68
CA LYS A 25 -40.19 64.25 -10.13
C LYS A 25 -39.39 63.69 -8.96
N ALA A 26 -39.29 64.42 -7.85
CA ALA A 26 -38.67 63.94 -6.62
C ALA A 26 -39.43 62.75 -6.03
N ARG A 27 -40.77 62.78 -5.97
CA ARG A 27 -41.60 61.64 -5.55
C ARG A 27 -41.43 60.42 -6.45
N ALA A 28 -41.37 60.62 -7.77
CA ALA A 28 -41.16 59.55 -8.74
C ALA A 28 -39.77 58.91 -8.59
N VAL A 29 -38.73 59.71 -8.33
CA VAL A 29 -37.37 59.22 -8.05
C VAL A 29 -37.35 58.43 -6.73
N THR A 30 -37.94 58.94 -5.66
CA THR A 30 -38.03 58.23 -4.37
C THR A 30 -38.79 56.90 -4.50
N ALA A 31 -39.89 56.88 -5.26
CA ALA A 31 -40.63 55.67 -5.55
C ALA A 31 -39.81 54.67 -6.38
N LYS A 32 -39.01 55.15 -7.35
CA LYS A 32 -38.13 54.33 -8.18
C LYS A 32 -36.95 53.76 -7.36
N VAL A 33 -36.33 54.57 -6.50
CA VAL A 33 -35.29 54.14 -5.56
C VAL A 33 -35.84 53.13 -4.57
N GLY A 34 -37.05 53.35 -4.05
CA GLY A 34 -37.73 52.39 -3.17
C GLY A 34 -38.04 51.05 -3.86
N ARG A 35 -38.40 51.06 -5.15
CA ARG A 35 -38.55 49.82 -5.95
C ARG A 35 -37.20 49.13 -6.14
N LEU A 36 -36.18 49.83 -6.62
CA LEU A 36 -34.83 49.29 -6.82
C LEU A 36 -34.23 48.70 -5.55
N SER A 37 -34.42 49.35 -4.40
CA SER A 37 -33.94 48.85 -3.11
C SER A 37 -34.64 47.55 -2.69
N ARG A 38 -35.97 47.45 -2.92
CA ARG A 38 -36.72 46.20 -2.69
C ARG A 38 -36.30 45.09 -3.65
N ASP A 39 -36.10 45.41 -4.92
CA ASP A 39 -35.66 44.46 -5.95
C ASP A 39 -34.25 43.94 -5.63
N PHE A 40 -33.33 44.83 -5.22
CA PHE A 40 -31.99 44.46 -4.78
C PHE A 40 -32.01 43.58 -3.52
N ALA A 41 -32.84 43.92 -2.52
CA ALA A 41 -33.03 43.09 -1.32
C ALA A 41 -33.68 41.72 -1.66
N GLY A 42 -34.55 41.66 -2.66
CA GLY A 42 -35.12 40.43 -3.19
C GLY A 42 -34.05 39.56 -3.86
N ALA A 43 -33.26 40.13 -4.78
CA ALA A 43 -32.18 39.45 -5.47
C ALA A 43 -31.10 38.95 -4.49
N HIS A 44 -30.74 39.74 -3.48
CA HIS A 44 -29.76 39.35 -2.46
C HIS A 44 -30.26 38.16 -1.62
N ARG A 45 -31.53 38.14 -1.23
CA ARG A 45 -32.13 36.99 -0.51
C ARG A 45 -32.14 35.73 -1.37
N LEU A 46 -32.47 35.83 -2.66
CA LEU A 46 -32.43 34.69 -3.58
C LEU A 46 -31.01 34.16 -3.76
N ALA A 47 -30.02 35.05 -3.88
CA ALA A 47 -28.61 34.66 -3.97
C ALA A 47 -28.12 33.96 -2.69
N GLN A 48 -28.46 34.49 -1.50
CA GLN A 48 -28.14 33.84 -0.23
C GLN A 48 -28.82 32.47 -0.11
N GLN A 49 -30.10 32.35 -0.48
CA GLN A 49 -30.83 31.07 -0.46
C GLN A 49 -30.20 30.05 -1.41
N ALA A 50 -29.77 30.48 -2.61
CA ALA A 50 -29.08 29.62 -3.56
C ALA A 50 -27.73 29.12 -3.00
N GLN A 51 -26.94 30.01 -2.39
CA GLN A 51 -25.66 29.65 -1.75
C GLN A 51 -25.85 28.67 -0.59
N VAL A 52 -26.85 28.90 0.27
CA VAL A 52 -27.17 27.98 1.37
C VAL A 52 -27.58 26.60 0.84
N ARG A 53 -28.44 26.57 -0.20
CA ARG A 53 -28.87 25.31 -0.82
C ARG A 53 -27.69 24.56 -1.44
N GLU A 54 -26.82 25.25 -2.17
CA GLU A 54 -25.61 24.67 -2.74
C GLU A 54 -24.69 24.10 -1.65
N ALA A 55 -24.46 24.83 -0.56
CA ALA A 55 -23.65 24.38 0.57
C ALA A 55 -24.23 23.13 1.24
N LEU A 56 -25.55 23.07 1.43
CA LEU A 56 -26.24 21.90 1.98
C LEU A 56 -26.11 20.69 1.06
N THR A 57 -26.41 20.84 -0.23
CA THR A 57 -26.28 19.76 -1.21
C THR A 57 -24.84 19.24 -1.30
N ARG A 58 -23.84 20.13 -1.26
CA ARG A 58 -22.42 19.73 -1.22
C ARG A 58 -22.08 18.95 0.03
N THR A 59 -22.63 19.32 1.19
CA THR A 59 -22.43 18.62 2.46
C THR A 59 -23.04 17.23 2.42
N GLU A 60 -24.30 17.10 1.96
CA GLU A 60 -25.00 15.82 1.80
C GLU A 60 -24.26 14.88 0.84
N LEU A 61 -23.81 15.39 -0.31
CA LEU A 61 -23.01 14.63 -1.28
C LEU A 61 -21.70 14.15 -0.68
N THR A 62 -21.04 14.99 0.12
CA THR A 62 -19.79 14.64 0.78
C THR A 62 -20.00 13.52 1.81
N LEU A 63 -21.07 13.61 2.60
CA LEU A 63 -21.41 12.57 3.58
C LEU A 63 -21.69 11.23 2.90
N ALA A 64 -22.56 11.22 1.88
CA ALA A 64 -22.89 10.02 1.12
C ALA A 64 -21.66 9.39 0.44
N LEU A 65 -20.73 10.22 -0.05
CA LEU A 65 -19.47 9.76 -0.63
C LEU A 65 -18.59 9.07 0.40
N THR A 66 -18.45 9.65 1.59
CA THR A 66 -17.68 9.08 2.70
C THR A 66 -18.27 7.75 3.16
N GLU A 67 -19.59 7.66 3.35
CA GLU A 67 -20.28 6.41 3.70
C GLU A 67 -20.05 5.31 2.66
N SER A 68 -20.14 5.65 1.36
CA SER A 68 -19.87 4.71 0.28
C SER A 68 -18.42 4.21 0.28
N LEU A 69 -17.46 5.09 0.60
CA LEU A 69 -16.04 4.76 0.70
C LEU A 69 -15.73 3.84 1.88
N VAL A 70 -16.35 4.09 3.04
CA VAL A 70 -16.26 3.21 4.21
C VAL A 70 -16.83 1.82 3.87
N ALA A 71 -18.03 1.75 3.29
CA ALA A 71 -18.65 0.48 2.91
C ALA A 71 -17.78 -0.30 1.89
N ARG A 72 -17.13 0.40 0.96
CA ARG A 72 -16.17 -0.20 0.03
C ARG A 72 -14.96 -0.77 0.76
N ALA A 73 -14.36 -0.02 1.68
CA ALA A 73 -13.20 -0.47 2.44
C ALA A 73 -13.52 -1.72 3.28
N GLU A 74 -14.71 -1.79 3.87
CA GLU A 74 -15.20 -2.97 4.57
C GLU A 74 -15.41 -4.18 3.65
N LEU A 75 -15.89 -3.95 2.42
CA LEU A 75 -16.01 -5.01 1.42
C LEU A 75 -14.64 -5.54 1.01
N GLU A 76 -13.68 -4.65 0.75
CA GLU A 76 -12.29 -5.04 0.45
C GLU A 76 -11.66 -5.83 1.62
N ALA A 77 -11.91 -5.42 2.86
CA ALA A 77 -11.49 -6.18 4.04
C ALA A 77 -12.08 -7.59 4.06
N ARG A 78 -13.39 -7.73 3.82
CA ARG A 78 -14.07 -9.03 3.74
C ARG A 78 -13.49 -9.92 2.63
N LEU A 79 -13.19 -9.35 1.46
CA LEU A 79 -12.57 -10.10 0.36
C LEU A 79 -11.16 -10.58 0.71
N ARG A 80 -10.36 -9.77 1.42
CA ARG A 80 -9.05 -10.20 1.96
C ARG A 80 -9.22 -11.39 2.88
N ASP A 81 -10.13 -11.30 3.84
CA ASP A 81 -10.35 -12.38 4.82
C ASP A 81 -10.82 -13.67 4.15
N GLN A 82 -11.72 -13.56 3.15
CA GLN A 82 -12.16 -14.70 2.35
C GLN A 82 -11.03 -15.32 1.52
N ALA A 83 -10.18 -14.51 0.88
CA ALA A 83 -9.05 -14.99 0.11
C ALA A 83 -8.05 -15.76 0.99
N VAL A 84 -7.76 -15.22 2.18
CA VAL A 84 -6.91 -15.88 3.17
C VAL A 84 -7.55 -17.16 3.70
N ALA A 85 -8.84 -17.13 4.04
CA ALA A 85 -9.57 -18.31 4.52
C ALA A 85 -9.60 -19.42 3.47
N ALA A 86 -9.88 -19.09 2.21
CA ALA A 86 -9.85 -20.03 1.09
C ALA A 86 -8.46 -20.62 0.87
N PHE A 87 -7.40 -19.82 1.03
CA PHE A 87 -6.03 -20.31 0.96
C PHE A 87 -5.70 -21.25 2.12
N ARG A 88 -6.07 -20.88 3.35
CA ARG A 88 -5.89 -21.70 4.56
C ARG A 88 -6.62 -23.04 4.47
N ALA A 89 -7.81 -23.06 3.85
CA ALA A 89 -8.60 -24.27 3.64
C ALA A 89 -7.90 -25.31 2.74
N ARG A 90 -6.92 -24.91 1.92
CA ARG A 90 -6.09 -25.85 1.13
C ARG A 90 -5.24 -26.77 2.01
N GLY A 91 -5.06 -26.41 3.29
CA GLY A 91 -4.38 -27.22 4.30
C GLY A 91 -2.86 -27.07 4.28
N GLY A 92 -2.27 -27.15 5.47
CA GLY A 92 -0.82 -27.19 5.67
C GLY A 92 -0.26 -28.60 5.66
N GLY A 93 1.05 -28.73 5.43
CA GLY A 93 1.76 -29.97 5.63
C GLY A 93 1.87 -30.33 7.11
N ARG A 94 2.08 -31.62 7.41
CA ARG A 94 2.33 -32.07 8.79
C ARG A 94 3.68 -31.56 9.30
N LEU A 95 3.70 -31.03 10.52
CA LEU A 95 4.93 -30.74 11.25
C LEU A 95 5.65 -32.06 11.56
N ARG A 96 6.75 -32.32 10.85
CA ARG A 96 7.62 -33.46 11.13
C ARG A 96 8.90 -32.95 11.78
N ARG A 97 9.18 -33.43 13.00
CA ARG A 97 10.37 -33.07 13.77
C ARG A 97 11.65 -33.41 13.00
N HIS A 98 12.56 -32.45 12.89
CA HIS A 98 13.84 -32.63 12.22
C HIS A 98 14.93 -33.00 13.25
N ASN A 99 14.99 -34.29 13.62
CA ASN A 99 15.92 -34.79 14.64
C ASN A 99 17.38 -34.89 14.12
N ARG A 100 18.35 -35.05 15.04
CA ARG A 100 19.79 -35.11 14.71
C ARG A 100 20.15 -36.18 13.66
N LEU A 101 19.49 -37.34 13.69
CA LEU A 101 19.70 -38.39 12.69
C LEU A 101 19.28 -37.95 11.28
N SER A 102 18.15 -37.24 11.17
CA SER A 102 17.72 -36.66 9.90
C SER A 102 18.74 -35.67 9.35
N GLN A 103 19.38 -34.88 10.22
CA GLN A 103 20.40 -33.90 9.84
C GLN A 103 21.70 -34.56 9.36
N ILE A 104 22.09 -35.67 9.98
CA ILE A 104 23.24 -36.47 9.53
C ILE A 104 22.92 -37.07 8.16
N LEU A 105 21.73 -37.64 7.99
CA LEU A 105 21.30 -38.20 6.73
C LEU A 105 21.28 -37.14 5.62
N ASP A 106 20.73 -35.96 5.86
CA ASP A 106 20.65 -34.90 4.84
C ASP A 106 22.05 -34.38 4.45
N ARG A 107 23.01 -34.35 5.39
CA ARG A 107 24.44 -34.07 5.12
C ARG A 107 25.11 -35.15 4.27
N VAL A 108 24.76 -36.42 4.47
CA VAL A 108 25.26 -37.52 3.65
C VAL A 108 24.66 -37.45 2.25
N LEU A 109 23.34 -37.29 2.16
CA LEU A 109 22.60 -37.21 0.89
C LEU A 109 23.06 -36.03 0.03
N SER A 110 23.36 -34.87 0.61
CA SER A 110 23.82 -33.70 -0.14
C SER A 110 25.16 -33.92 -0.88
N ARG A 111 25.95 -34.91 -0.44
CA ARG A 111 27.22 -35.32 -1.05
C ARG A 111 27.08 -36.37 -2.15
N LEU A 112 25.92 -37.02 -2.28
CA LEU A 112 25.65 -38.09 -3.27
C LEU A 112 25.20 -37.56 -4.64
N GLY A 113 25.70 -36.40 -5.05
CA GLY A 113 25.35 -35.77 -6.33
C GLY A 113 23.89 -35.31 -6.44
N SER A 114 23.43 -35.06 -7.67
CA SER A 114 22.10 -34.47 -7.90
C SER A 114 20.91 -35.34 -7.45
N PRO A 115 20.93 -36.68 -7.51
CA PRO A 115 19.83 -37.50 -6.98
C PRO A 115 19.73 -37.39 -5.46
N GLY A 116 20.86 -37.42 -4.75
CA GLY A 116 20.90 -37.25 -3.29
C GLY A 116 20.42 -35.87 -2.86
N GLN A 117 20.85 -34.83 -3.57
CA GLN A 117 20.38 -33.45 -3.34
C GLN A 117 18.87 -33.29 -3.61
N ALA A 118 18.33 -33.95 -4.63
CA ALA A 118 16.89 -33.98 -4.87
C ALA A 118 16.11 -34.62 -3.71
N LEU A 119 16.67 -35.67 -3.08
CA LEU A 119 16.07 -36.28 -1.90
C LEU A 119 16.10 -35.34 -0.68
N VAL A 120 17.18 -34.57 -0.47
CA VAL A 120 17.24 -33.54 0.58
C VAL A 120 16.11 -32.52 0.37
N ILE A 121 15.96 -32.01 -0.87
CA ILE A 121 14.91 -31.05 -1.21
C ILE A 121 13.51 -31.67 -0.98
N ALA A 122 13.26 -32.89 -1.46
CA ALA A 122 11.98 -33.57 -1.29
C ALA A 122 11.63 -33.79 0.19
N ARG A 123 12.60 -34.22 1.00
CA ARG A 123 12.43 -34.48 2.44
C ARG A 123 12.16 -33.21 3.24
N SER A 124 12.76 -32.08 2.83
CA SER A 124 12.51 -30.78 3.46
C SER A 124 11.08 -30.31 3.25
N GLY A 125 10.42 -30.70 2.15
CA GLY A 125 9.05 -30.28 1.83
C GLY A 125 8.91 -28.83 1.40
N VAL A 126 10.02 -28.12 1.15
CA VAL A 126 10.02 -26.72 0.71
C VAL A 126 9.66 -26.54 -0.77
N TRP A 127 9.79 -27.61 -1.55
CA TRP A 127 9.53 -27.58 -2.99
C TRP A 127 8.05 -27.68 -3.31
N ARG A 128 7.50 -26.67 -4.00
CA ARG A 128 6.10 -26.58 -4.41
C ARG A 128 5.92 -27.09 -5.84
N GLY A 129 5.83 -28.41 -5.93
CA GLY A 129 5.68 -29.13 -7.18
C GLY A 129 4.22 -29.39 -7.58
N THR A 130 4.06 -30.23 -8.60
CA THR A 130 2.75 -30.62 -9.17
C THR A 130 1.99 -31.63 -8.32
N GLY A 131 2.60 -32.14 -7.24
CA GLY A 131 2.06 -33.22 -6.40
C GLY A 131 2.41 -34.63 -6.90
N ARG A 132 2.95 -34.75 -8.12
CA ARG A 132 3.43 -36.01 -8.70
C ARG A 132 4.87 -36.27 -8.27
N ARG A 133 5.06 -37.13 -7.25
CA ARG A 133 6.37 -37.38 -6.59
C ARG A 133 7.54 -37.60 -7.56
N LEU A 134 7.42 -38.51 -8.53
CA LEU A 134 8.52 -38.80 -9.48
C LEU A 134 8.82 -37.63 -10.41
N HIS A 135 7.78 -36.94 -10.89
CA HIS A 135 7.94 -35.76 -11.72
C HIS A 135 8.63 -34.64 -10.95
N ASP A 136 8.19 -34.37 -9.72
CA ASP A 136 8.76 -33.32 -8.89
C ASP A 136 10.21 -33.64 -8.48
N LEU A 137 10.54 -34.91 -8.18
CA LEU A 137 11.91 -35.35 -7.94
C LEU A 137 12.84 -35.12 -9.15
N ARG A 138 12.35 -35.34 -10.37
CA ARG A 138 13.13 -35.06 -11.59
C ARG A 138 13.43 -33.57 -11.72
N HIS A 139 12.47 -32.70 -11.39
CA HIS A 139 12.68 -31.25 -11.38
C HIS A 139 13.66 -30.81 -10.28
N MET A 140 13.56 -31.37 -9.08
CA MET A 140 14.52 -31.11 -8.00
C MET A 140 15.95 -31.54 -8.39
N ALA A 141 16.09 -32.71 -9.02
CA ALA A 141 17.39 -33.18 -9.51
C ALA A 141 17.93 -32.31 -10.65
N ALA A 142 17.06 -31.86 -11.56
CA ALA A 142 17.42 -30.92 -12.61
C ALA A 142 17.90 -29.59 -12.04
N TYR A 143 17.21 -29.06 -11.02
CA TYR A 143 17.63 -27.88 -10.29
C TYR A 143 18.99 -28.09 -9.60
N ALA A 144 19.17 -29.19 -8.86
CA ALA A 144 20.43 -29.51 -8.18
C ALA A 144 21.63 -29.57 -9.15
N ARG A 145 21.42 -30.06 -10.37
CA ARG A 145 22.45 -30.06 -11.43
C ARG A 145 22.87 -28.66 -11.89
N ARG A 146 21.98 -27.66 -11.81
CA ARG A 146 22.29 -26.28 -12.17
C ARG A 146 23.22 -25.58 -11.15
N ARG A 147 23.38 -26.13 -9.94
CA ARG A 147 24.32 -25.65 -8.91
C ARG A 147 24.18 -24.14 -8.67
N ALA A 148 25.28 -23.39 -8.59
CA ALA A 148 25.34 -21.94 -8.40
C ALA A 148 25.07 -21.15 -9.69
N SER A 149 24.01 -21.49 -10.43
CA SER A 149 23.55 -20.72 -11.59
C SER A 149 22.57 -19.63 -11.13
N PRO A 150 22.87 -18.33 -11.29
CA PRO A 150 21.99 -17.27 -10.79
C PRO A 150 20.57 -17.29 -11.38
N GLU A 151 20.43 -17.74 -12.63
CA GLU A 151 19.15 -17.79 -13.35
C GLU A 151 18.19 -18.90 -12.89
N ALA A 152 18.67 -19.85 -12.08
CA ALA A 152 17.84 -20.96 -11.64
C ALA A 152 16.89 -20.50 -10.52
N ALA A 153 15.60 -20.38 -10.85
CA ALA A 153 14.55 -20.09 -9.86
C ALA A 153 13.93 -21.39 -9.32
N PRO A 154 14.21 -21.80 -8.07
CA PRO A 154 13.55 -22.96 -7.47
C PRO A 154 12.06 -22.68 -7.24
N ARG A 155 11.25 -23.74 -7.18
CA ARG A 155 9.86 -23.64 -6.72
C ARG A 155 9.79 -23.64 -5.19
N ALA A 156 10.46 -22.66 -4.58
CA ALA A 156 10.55 -22.47 -3.14
C ALA A 156 10.72 -20.97 -2.84
N ALA A 157 10.46 -20.56 -1.60
CA ALA A 157 10.73 -19.20 -1.09
C ALA A 157 12.24 -18.92 -0.90
N LEU A 158 13.03 -19.10 -1.97
CA LEU A 158 14.46 -18.81 -2.00
C LEU A 158 14.78 -18.06 -3.29
N ASP A 159 15.46 -16.91 -3.13
CA ASP A 159 16.01 -16.14 -4.24
C ASP A 159 17.45 -16.58 -4.48
N GLN A 160 17.66 -17.38 -5.53
CA GLN A 160 18.95 -17.97 -5.84
C GLN A 160 20.01 -16.93 -6.22
N ALA A 161 19.66 -15.96 -7.06
CA ALA A 161 20.60 -14.94 -7.53
C ALA A 161 21.09 -14.10 -6.34
N TRP A 162 20.15 -13.66 -5.50
CA TRP A 162 20.48 -12.92 -4.29
C TRP A 162 21.28 -13.76 -3.30
N TYR A 163 20.88 -15.01 -3.06
CA TYR A 163 21.58 -15.88 -2.09
C TYR A 163 23.04 -16.10 -2.46
N LEU A 164 23.33 -16.26 -3.76
CA LEU A 164 24.71 -16.39 -4.25
C LEU A 164 25.49 -15.07 -4.13
N ALA A 165 24.86 -13.93 -4.41
CA ALA A 165 25.49 -12.62 -4.28
C ALA A 165 25.84 -12.28 -2.82
N THR A 166 24.98 -12.66 -1.87
CA THR A 166 25.18 -12.42 -0.43
C THR A 166 26.16 -13.41 0.19
N ASN A 167 26.28 -14.63 -0.35
CA ASN A 167 27.06 -15.72 0.23
C ASN A 167 28.19 -16.18 -0.69
N ALA A 168 29.30 -15.44 -0.68
CA ALA A 168 30.46 -15.68 -1.54
C ALA A 168 31.08 -17.08 -1.36
N ASP A 169 31.02 -17.63 -0.14
CA ASP A 169 31.46 -19.00 0.17
C ASP A 169 30.65 -20.04 -0.60
N VAL A 170 29.33 -19.87 -0.71
CA VAL A 170 28.42 -20.76 -1.44
C VAL A 170 28.65 -20.66 -2.94
N ALA A 171 28.85 -19.44 -3.44
CA ALA A 171 29.16 -19.18 -4.84
C ALA A 171 30.49 -19.83 -5.24
N ALA A 172 31.54 -19.62 -4.46
CA ALA A 172 32.87 -20.21 -4.68
C ALA A 172 32.83 -21.74 -4.64
N ALA A 173 32.09 -22.33 -3.70
CA ALA A 173 31.90 -23.78 -3.61
C ALA A 173 31.04 -24.37 -4.75
N ARG A 174 30.45 -23.54 -5.61
CA ARG A 174 29.50 -23.93 -6.67
C ARG A 174 28.42 -24.90 -6.16
N SER A 175 27.95 -24.64 -4.94
CA SER A 175 26.93 -25.45 -4.28
C SER A 175 25.55 -25.03 -4.77
N SER A 176 24.58 -25.95 -4.74
CA SER A 176 23.19 -25.59 -4.97
C SER A 176 22.67 -24.75 -3.79
N PRO A 177 22.20 -23.51 -4.00
CA PRO A 177 21.78 -22.60 -2.92
C PRO A 177 20.71 -23.18 -1.99
N LEU A 178 19.65 -23.77 -2.55
CA LEU A 178 18.58 -24.36 -1.74
C LEU A 178 19.08 -25.54 -0.90
N VAL A 179 19.95 -26.39 -1.46
CA VAL A 179 20.54 -27.50 -0.70
C VAL A 179 21.46 -26.98 0.40
N HIS A 180 22.30 -25.99 0.09
CA HIS A 180 23.17 -25.35 1.08
C HIS A 180 22.35 -24.78 2.24
N TYR A 181 21.29 -24.04 1.94
CA TYR A 181 20.40 -23.48 2.95
C TYR A 181 19.80 -24.56 3.86
N LEU A 182 19.23 -25.62 3.27
CA LEU A 182 18.55 -26.68 4.01
C LEU A 182 19.49 -27.46 4.95
N VAL A 183 20.74 -27.63 4.55
CA VAL A 183 21.72 -28.42 5.32
C VAL A 183 22.44 -27.54 6.35
N ILE A 184 22.86 -26.33 5.95
CA ILE A 184 23.78 -25.47 6.69
C ILE A 184 23.14 -24.10 6.93
N GLY A 185 22.84 -23.35 5.86
CA GLY A 185 22.56 -21.91 5.94
C GLY A 185 21.38 -21.53 6.86
N GLY A 186 20.29 -22.29 6.87
CA GLY A 186 19.15 -22.02 7.74
C GLY A 186 19.43 -22.20 9.24
N ARG A 187 20.46 -22.99 9.60
CA ARG A 187 20.95 -23.14 10.99
C ARG A 187 21.89 -22.02 11.39
N GLU A 188 22.67 -21.52 10.45
CA GLU A 188 23.49 -20.32 10.61
C GLU A 188 22.65 -19.04 10.67
N GLY A 189 21.33 -19.15 10.48
CA GLY A 189 20.42 -18.00 10.51
C GLY A 189 20.49 -17.15 9.24
N ARG A 190 21.11 -17.65 8.17
CA ARG A 190 21.15 -16.96 6.87
C ARG A 190 19.73 -16.79 6.32
N ASP A 191 19.52 -15.73 5.57
CA ASP A 191 18.27 -15.48 4.86
C ASP A 191 18.25 -16.19 3.50
N PRO A 192 17.13 -16.83 3.10
CA PRO A 192 17.04 -17.48 1.80
C PRO A 192 16.77 -16.49 0.65
N GLY A 193 16.49 -15.23 0.97
CA GLY A 193 16.23 -14.19 -0.02
C GLY A 193 15.90 -12.86 0.67
N PRO A 194 15.87 -11.75 -0.07
CA PRO A 194 15.60 -10.42 0.50
C PRO A 194 14.18 -10.31 1.06
N LEU A 195 13.24 -11.14 0.57
CA LEU A 195 11.85 -11.17 1.00
C LEU A 195 11.57 -12.20 2.11
N PHE A 196 12.61 -12.71 2.77
CA PHE A 196 12.46 -13.65 3.87
C PHE A 196 13.44 -13.30 4.98
N HIS A 197 12.94 -12.81 6.12
CA HIS A 197 13.77 -12.37 7.24
C HIS A 197 13.79 -13.44 8.34
N SER A 198 14.77 -14.32 8.31
CA SER A 198 14.85 -15.55 9.13
C SER A 198 14.91 -15.26 10.63
N ALA A 199 15.64 -14.22 11.05
CA ALA A 199 15.74 -13.84 12.46
C ALA A 199 14.41 -13.32 13.01
N TRP A 200 13.70 -12.53 12.19
CA TRP A 200 12.38 -11.96 12.53
C TRP A 200 11.34 -13.08 12.56
N TYR A 201 11.28 -13.89 11.50
CA TYR A 201 10.36 -15.03 11.42
C TYR A 201 10.57 -16.00 12.59
N ARG A 202 11.83 -16.23 12.99
CA ARG A 202 12.17 -17.06 14.14
C ARG A 202 11.62 -16.49 15.45
N ARG A 203 11.74 -15.17 15.66
CA ARG A 203 11.22 -14.49 16.85
C ARG A 203 9.70 -14.61 16.93
N GLU A 204 9.01 -14.33 15.83
CA GLU A 204 7.54 -14.39 15.77
C GLU A 204 6.99 -15.83 15.93
N ASN A 205 7.78 -16.86 15.58
CA ASN A 205 7.36 -18.26 15.59
C ASN A 205 8.22 -19.12 16.55
N ALA A 206 8.77 -18.53 17.60
CA ALA A 206 9.78 -19.16 18.45
C ALA A 206 9.31 -20.48 19.08
N ALA A 207 8.06 -20.52 19.56
CA ALA A 207 7.49 -21.69 20.21
C ALA A 207 7.43 -22.93 19.27
N GLU A 208 6.90 -22.76 18.05
CA GLU A 208 6.76 -23.88 17.09
C GLU A 208 8.11 -24.31 16.51
N LEU A 209 9.01 -23.36 16.26
CA LEU A 209 10.36 -23.66 15.78
C LEU A 209 11.19 -24.41 16.83
N ALA A 210 11.06 -24.05 18.11
CA ALA A 210 11.70 -24.77 19.22
C ALA A 210 11.17 -26.21 19.33
N ALA A 211 9.85 -26.40 19.22
CA ALA A 211 9.22 -27.72 19.33
C ALA A 211 9.60 -28.68 18.18
N THR A 212 9.82 -28.15 16.97
CA THR A 212 9.98 -28.96 15.76
C THR A 212 11.42 -29.07 15.26
N SER A 213 12.31 -28.17 15.72
CA SER A 213 13.69 -28.03 15.26
C SER A 213 13.83 -27.81 13.76
N LEU A 214 12.78 -27.27 13.11
CA LEU A 214 12.80 -26.88 11.71
C LEU A 214 13.56 -25.56 11.54
N THR A 215 14.16 -25.36 10.37
CA THR A 215 14.63 -24.03 9.97
C THR A 215 13.43 -23.11 9.66
N PRO A 216 13.60 -21.77 9.73
CA PRO A 216 12.55 -20.81 9.37
C PRO A 216 11.89 -21.09 8.01
N LEU A 217 12.68 -21.32 6.95
CA LEU A 217 12.16 -21.62 5.62
C LEU A 217 11.36 -22.93 5.57
N GLU A 218 11.83 -23.99 6.24
CA GLU A 218 11.10 -25.26 6.30
C GLU A 218 9.76 -25.13 7.02
N HIS A 219 9.74 -24.39 8.14
CA HIS A 219 8.52 -24.12 8.89
C HIS A 219 7.55 -23.27 8.07
N TYR A 220 8.04 -22.19 7.47
CA TYR A 220 7.25 -21.34 6.60
C TYR A 220 6.65 -22.14 5.46
N ALA A 221 7.47 -22.88 4.72
CA ALA A 221 6.98 -23.67 3.61
C ALA A 221 5.91 -24.65 4.08
N ARG A 222 6.15 -25.46 5.11
CA ARG A 222 5.21 -26.53 5.51
C ARG A 222 3.92 -26.02 6.13
N VAL A 223 3.99 -24.97 6.93
CA VAL A 223 2.90 -24.54 7.81
C VAL A 223 2.64 -23.05 7.70
N GLY A 224 3.68 -22.22 7.76
CA GLY A 224 3.52 -20.77 7.82
C GLY A 224 2.79 -20.19 6.62
N ALA A 225 3.21 -20.54 5.41
CA ALA A 225 2.57 -20.12 4.17
C ALA A 225 1.10 -20.50 4.15
N ALA A 226 0.77 -21.78 4.44
CA ALA A 226 -0.60 -22.27 4.49
C ALA A 226 -1.46 -21.57 5.55
N ARG A 227 -0.86 -21.09 6.65
CA ARG A 227 -1.53 -20.26 7.67
C ARG A 227 -1.58 -18.77 7.30
N GLY A 228 -0.99 -18.36 6.18
CA GLY A 228 -0.90 -16.96 5.77
C GLY A 228 0.04 -16.13 6.65
N LEU A 229 1.03 -16.76 7.29
CA LEU A 229 2.04 -16.04 8.06
C LEU A 229 2.94 -15.24 7.10
N SER A 230 3.36 -14.05 7.50
CA SER A 230 4.33 -13.27 6.72
C SER A 230 5.74 -13.86 6.88
N PRO A 231 6.54 -13.98 5.80
CA PRO A 231 7.95 -14.36 5.86
C PRO A 231 8.88 -13.15 6.14
N HIS A 232 8.37 -11.94 5.94
CA HIS A 232 9.09 -10.68 6.07
C HIS A 232 8.07 -9.56 6.38
N PRO A 233 8.39 -8.55 7.21
CA PRO A 233 7.47 -7.44 7.51
C PRO A 233 6.92 -6.74 6.26
N ALA A 234 7.78 -6.45 5.30
CA ALA A 234 7.41 -5.83 4.01
C ALA A 234 6.73 -6.78 2.98
N PHE A 235 6.37 -8.02 3.34
CA PHE A 235 5.59 -8.91 2.47
C PHE A 235 4.35 -9.39 3.21
N ASP A 236 3.17 -9.01 2.73
CA ASP A 236 1.89 -9.38 3.33
C ASP A 236 1.16 -10.38 2.42
N PRO A 237 1.15 -11.68 2.79
CA PRO A 237 0.43 -12.70 2.02
C PRO A 237 -1.06 -12.43 1.89
N ALA A 238 -1.71 -11.82 2.89
CA ALA A 238 -3.14 -11.52 2.84
C ALA A 238 -3.43 -10.43 1.81
N HIS A 239 -2.63 -9.37 1.81
CA HIS A 239 -2.69 -8.32 0.78
C HIS A 239 -2.43 -8.87 -0.62
N TYR A 240 -1.43 -9.74 -0.74
CA TYR A 240 -1.08 -10.35 -2.00
C TYR A 240 -2.18 -11.26 -2.55
N LEU A 241 -2.74 -12.14 -1.71
CA LEU A 241 -3.80 -13.09 -2.09
C LEU A 241 -5.13 -12.40 -2.44
N ALA A 242 -5.41 -11.24 -1.84
CA ALA A 242 -6.63 -10.49 -2.11
C ALA A 242 -6.71 -9.89 -3.51
N GLN A 243 -5.57 -9.74 -4.19
CA GLN A 243 -5.51 -9.40 -5.61
C GLN A 243 -5.81 -10.60 -6.52
N ALA A 244 -6.21 -11.74 -5.93
CA ALA A 244 -6.58 -12.99 -6.61
C ALA A 244 -5.53 -13.50 -7.62
N PRO A 245 -4.25 -13.67 -7.22
CA PRO A 245 -3.23 -14.26 -8.10
C PRO A 245 -3.60 -15.68 -8.49
N VAL A 246 -3.29 -16.06 -9.73
CA VAL A 246 -3.50 -17.42 -10.23
C VAL A 246 -2.39 -18.33 -9.71
N LEU A 247 -2.60 -18.90 -8.51
CA LEU A 247 -1.65 -19.83 -7.90
C LEU A 247 -1.88 -21.26 -8.39
N ALA A 248 -0.82 -21.91 -8.86
CA ALA A 248 -0.83 -23.35 -9.14
C ALA A 248 -1.12 -24.17 -7.86
N PRO A 249 -1.66 -25.39 -7.97
CA PRO A 249 -1.87 -26.26 -6.82
C PRO A 249 -0.59 -26.46 -6.01
N GLY A 250 -0.64 -26.16 -4.71
CA GLY A 250 0.50 -26.28 -3.80
C GLY A 250 1.54 -25.15 -3.88
N ASP A 251 1.38 -24.20 -4.80
CA ASP A 251 2.21 -22.98 -4.81
C ASP A 251 1.82 -22.06 -3.65
N GLU A 252 2.76 -21.22 -3.25
CA GLU A 252 2.59 -20.32 -2.13
C GLU A 252 2.90 -18.86 -2.51
N PRO A 253 2.33 -17.87 -1.81
CA PRO A 253 2.38 -16.45 -2.17
C PRO A 253 3.77 -15.89 -2.48
N LEU A 254 4.77 -16.15 -1.65
CA LEU A 254 6.12 -15.59 -1.80
C LEU A 254 6.86 -16.20 -3.00
N SER A 255 6.87 -17.53 -3.08
CA SER A 255 7.36 -18.34 -4.20
C SER A 255 6.74 -17.88 -5.53
N HIS A 256 5.42 -17.69 -5.57
CA HIS A 256 4.73 -17.20 -6.76
C HIS A 256 5.09 -15.74 -7.06
N TYR A 257 5.15 -14.87 -6.05
CA TYR A 257 5.53 -13.47 -6.23
C TYR A 257 6.90 -13.37 -6.91
N LEU A 258 7.93 -14.05 -6.37
CA LEU A 258 9.30 -14.02 -6.89
C LEU A 258 9.41 -14.49 -8.36
N ARG A 259 8.59 -15.47 -8.76
CA ARG A 259 8.62 -16.02 -10.13
C ARG A 259 7.76 -15.25 -11.12
N GLU A 260 6.55 -14.86 -10.75
CA GLU A 260 5.51 -14.46 -11.71
C GLU A 260 4.75 -13.24 -11.23
N GLY A 261 4.39 -13.19 -9.94
CA GLY A 261 3.49 -12.18 -9.41
C GLY A 261 3.91 -10.74 -9.67
N TRP A 262 5.19 -10.43 -9.46
CA TRP A 262 5.68 -9.07 -9.67
C TRP A 262 5.65 -8.63 -11.14
N ARG A 263 5.76 -9.57 -12.09
CA ARG A 263 5.69 -9.28 -13.54
C ARG A 263 4.29 -8.85 -13.96
N GLY A 264 3.27 -9.33 -13.24
CA GLY A 264 1.89 -8.88 -13.40
C GLY A 264 1.56 -7.57 -12.66
N GLY A 265 2.55 -6.90 -12.05
CA GLY A 265 2.33 -5.67 -11.30
C GLY A 265 1.62 -5.86 -9.96
N LEU A 266 1.52 -7.10 -9.45
CA LEU A 266 0.87 -7.37 -8.18
C LEU A 266 1.66 -6.75 -7.02
N SER A 267 0.96 -6.06 -6.13
CA SER A 267 1.56 -5.43 -4.95
C SER A 267 1.80 -6.47 -3.85
N PRO A 268 3.03 -6.61 -3.33
CA PRO A 268 3.33 -7.56 -2.25
C PRO A 268 2.88 -7.06 -0.86
N HIS A 269 2.64 -5.75 -0.71
CA HIS A 269 2.35 -5.12 0.58
C HIS A 269 1.70 -3.75 0.37
N PRO A 270 0.76 -3.27 1.23
CA PRO A 270 0.11 -1.96 1.05
C PRO A 270 1.07 -0.78 0.94
N LEU A 271 2.21 -0.83 1.64
CA LEU A 271 3.29 0.17 1.58
C LEU A 271 4.34 -0.09 0.51
N PHE A 272 4.01 -0.90 -0.48
CA PHE A 272 4.82 -1.06 -1.67
C PHE A 272 3.94 -1.00 -2.90
N ASP A 273 4.06 0.10 -3.66
CA ASP A 273 3.39 0.28 -4.93
C ASP A 273 4.38 0.00 -6.07
N PRO A 274 4.24 -1.14 -6.78
CA PRO A 274 5.12 -1.48 -7.90
C PRO A 274 5.11 -0.44 -9.03
N ALA A 275 3.97 0.19 -9.32
CA ALA A 275 3.85 1.18 -10.38
C ALA A 275 4.50 2.52 -10.01
N TRP A 276 4.43 2.90 -8.74
CA TRP A 276 5.17 4.06 -8.22
C TRP A 276 6.68 3.81 -8.20
N TYR A 277 7.09 2.63 -7.74
CA TYR A 277 8.50 2.28 -7.65
C TYR A 277 9.15 2.15 -9.03
N ALA A 278 8.45 1.56 -10.01
CA ALA A 278 8.93 1.42 -11.38
C ALA A 278 9.16 2.77 -12.11
N GLN A 279 8.50 3.85 -11.69
CA GLN A 279 8.78 5.19 -12.22
C GLN A 279 10.15 5.71 -11.81
N GLN A 280 10.65 5.29 -10.66
CA GLN A 280 11.96 5.69 -10.12
C GLN A 280 13.06 4.69 -10.50
N ALA A 281 12.73 3.40 -10.62
CA ALA A 281 13.62 2.32 -11.03
C ALA A 281 12.97 1.47 -12.14
N PRO A 282 13.00 1.93 -13.40
CA PRO A 282 12.37 1.21 -14.52
C PRO A 282 13.11 -0.08 -14.89
N ASP A 283 14.41 -0.16 -14.60
CA ASP A 283 15.21 -1.38 -14.78
C ASP A 283 15.69 -1.91 -13.42
N THR A 284 15.19 -3.08 -13.04
CA THR A 284 15.57 -3.80 -11.82
C THR A 284 16.54 -4.95 -12.10
N GLY A 285 17.08 -5.05 -13.31
CA GLY A 285 17.96 -6.16 -13.71
C GLY A 285 17.27 -7.52 -13.66
N GLY A 286 15.95 -7.55 -13.88
CA GLY A 286 15.14 -8.77 -13.81
C GLY A 286 14.77 -9.23 -12.40
N GLN A 287 15.07 -8.44 -11.36
CA GLN A 287 14.66 -8.71 -9.98
C GLN A 287 13.23 -8.24 -9.72
N ALA A 288 12.56 -8.89 -8.76
CA ALA A 288 11.28 -8.39 -8.26
C ALA A 288 11.45 -6.98 -7.66
N PRO A 289 10.55 -6.01 -7.91
CA PRO A 289 10.71 -4.63 -7.45
C PRO A 289 10.95 -4.49 -5.94
N LEU A 290 10.21 -5.24 -5.10
CA LEU A 290 10.44 -5.22 -3.65
C LEU A 290 11.78 -5.84 -3.27
N ALA A 291 12.23 -6.89 -3.98
CA ALA A 291 13.56 -7.47 -3.75
C ALA A 291 14.68 -6.47 -4.11
N HIS A 292 14.54 -5.77 -5.24
CA HIS A 292 15.44 -4.69 -5.64
C HIS A 292 15.44 -3.55 -4.60
N TYR A 293 14.26 -3.14 -4.12
CA TYR A 293 14.15 -2.13 -3.08
C TYR A 293 14.94 -2.51 -1.82
N LEU A 294 14.71 -3.70 -1.26
CA LEU A 294 15.38 -4.16 -0.03
C LEU A 294 16.89 -4.40 -0.20
N ALA A 295 17.36 -4.73 -1.40
CA ALA A 295 18.77 -4.95 -1.67
C ALA A 295 19.55 -3.63 -1.86
N THR A 296 19.03 -2.73 -2.70
CA THR A 296 19.75 -1.54 -3.19
C THR A 296 18.90 -0.28 -3.24
N GLY A 297 17.61 -0.39 -3.53
CA GLY A 297 16.74 0.77 -3.76
C GLY A 297 16.61 1.71 -2.56
N TRP A 298 16.49 1.17 -1.34
CA TRP A 298 16.41 2.01 -0.14
C TRP A 298 17.71 2.80 0.10
N LYS A 299 18.88 2.24 -0.24
CA LYS A 299 20.18 2.91 -0.12
C LYS A 299 20.33 4.05 -1.14
N ALA A 300 19.72 3.89 -2.30
CA ALA A 300 19.57 4.96 -3.29
C ALA A 300 18.48 5.99 -2.88
N GLY A 301 17.74 5.73 -1.81
CA GLY A 301 16.65 6.57 -1.31
C GLY A 301 15.42 6.59 -2.22
N LEU A 302 15.16 5.48 -2.92
CA LEU A 302 13.98 5.33 -3.76
C LEU A 302 12.76 5.01 -2.89
N SER A 303 11.67 5.75 -3.07
CA SER A 303 10.49 5.59 -2.22
C SER A 303 9.63 4.39 -2.68
N PRO A 304 9.33 3.41 -1.81
CA PRO A 304 8.50 2.25 -2.15
C PRO A 304 7.02 2.62 -2.30
N HIS A 305 6.59 3.72 -1.69
CA HIS A 305 5.21 4.21 -1.71
C HIS A 305 5.19 5.73 -1.52
N PRO A 306 4.22 6.49 -2.08
CA PRO A 306 4.14 7.94 -1.93
C PRO A 306 4.07 8.47 -0.49
N LEU A 307 3.52 7.67 0.43
CA LEU A 307 3.39 8.01 1.85
C LEU A 307 4.55 7.51 2.73
N PHE A 308 5.57 6.86 2.14
CA PHE A 308 6.77 6.43 2.84
C PHE A 308 8.01 6.95 2.13
N ASP A 309 8.72 7.86 2.76
CA ASP A 309 9.95 8.45 2.23
C ASP A 309 11.15 7.93 3.03
N PRO A 310 11.96 7.02 2.47
CA PRO A 310 13.08 6.43 3.19
C PRO A 310 14.17 7.44 3.53
N ARG A 311 14.38 8.48 2.71
CA ARG A 311 15.40 9.49 2.99
C ARG A 311 14.97 10.34 4.17
N TRP A 312 13.75 10.87 4.09
CA TRP A 312 13.19 11.67 5.17
C TRP A 312 13.10 10.86 6.47
N TYR A 313 12.68 9.60 6.41
CA TYR A 313 12.59 8.74 7.58
C TYR A 313 13.95 8.52 8.26
N VAL A 314 15.00 8.23 7.48
CA VAL A 314 16.35 8.05 8.02
C VAL A 314 16.89 9.36 8.61
N GLU A 315 16.60 10.51 8.00
CA GLU A 315 16.97 11.83 8.53
C GLU A 315 16.31 12.13 9.88
N GLN A 316 15.07 11.70 10.10
CA GLN A 316 14.38 11.88 11.39
C GLN A 316 14.80 10.86 12.47
N HIS A 317 15.41 9.74 12.08
CA HIS A 317 15.74 8.64 12.98
C HIS A 317 17.23 8.27 12.87
N ALA A 318 18.09 9.06 13.52
CA ALA A 318 19.54 8.89 13.50
C ALA A 318 20.02 7.45 13.82
N GLY A 319 19.35 6.75 14.75
CA GLY A 319 19.67 5.35 15.07
C GLY A 319 19.48 4.36 13.91
N VAL A 320 18.55 4.63 12.99
CA VAL A 320 18.35 3.83 11.78
C VAL A 320 19.50 4.06 10.79
N ALA A 321 19.94 5.32 10.65
CA ALA A 321 21.07 5.70 9.80
C ALA A 321 22.37 5.04 10.27
N GLU A 322 22.67 5.14 11.57
CA GLU A 322 23.89 4.61 12.19
C GLU A 322 23.95 3.08 12.15
N ALA A 323 22.82 2.41 12.38
CA ALA A 323 22.74 0.95 12.37
C ALA A 323 22.66 0.36 10.95
N GLY A 324 22.49 1.19 9.91
CA GLY A 324 22.34 0.75 8.52
C GLY A 324 21.11 -0.16 8.31
N VAL A 325 20.07 0.02 9.11
CA VAL A 325 18.84 -0.79 9.07
C VAL A 325 17.95 -0.29 7.93
N GLU A 326 17.35 -1.22 7.19
CA GLU A 326 16.43 -0.87 6.11
C GLU A 326 15.18 -0.15 6.68
N PRO A 327 14.86 1.07 6.21
CA PRO A 327 13.91 1.95 6.88
C PRO A 327 12.46 1.45 6.84
N LEU A 328 12.00 0.83 5.76
CA LEU A 328 10.64 0.31 5.67
C LEU A 328 10.43 -0.85 6.64
N THR A 329 11.40 -1.75 6.76
CA THR A 329 11.37 -2.89 7.69
C THR A 329 11.39 -2.42 9.14
N HIS A 330 12.21 -1.41 9.45
CA HIS A 330 12.22 -0.76 10.76
C HIS A 330 10.85 -0.14 11.07
N PHE A 331 10.32 0.67 10.16
CA PHE A 331 9.02 1.30 10.32
C PHE A 331 7.90 0.29 10.56
N LEU A 332 7.85 -0.77 9.75
CA LEU A 332 6.83 -1.81 9.84
C LEU A 332 6.91 -2.67 11.11
N SER A 333 8.10 -2.81 11.71
CA SER A 333 8.31 -3.68 12.87
C SER A 333 8.33 -2.92 14.20
N ASN A 334 8.70 -1.65 14.16
CA ASN A 334 9.02 -0.85 15.34
C ASN A 334 8.46 0.57 15.19
N GLY A 335 9.03 1.37 14.29
CA GLY A 335 8.82 2.82 14.27
C GLY A 335 7.35 3.23 14.13
N GLY A 336 6.58 2.56 13.27
CA GLY A 336 5.16 2.86 13.09
C GLY A 336 4.31 2.61 14.34
N PHE A 337 4.73 1.69 15.21
CA PHE A 337 4.09 1.46 16.52
C PHE A 337 4.61 2.43 17.60
N GLU A 338 5.80 2.99 17.41
CA GLU A 338 6.44 3.95 18.32
C GLU A 338 6.04 5.41 18.03
N GLY A 339 5.12 5.66 17.10
CA GLY A 339 4.68 7.02 16.77
C GLY A 339 5.51 7.71 15.69
N ALA A 340 6.47 7.01 15.06
CA ALA A 340 7.33 7.61 14.05
C ALA A 340 6.56 7.89 12.76
N SER A 341 6.52 9.15 12.31
CA SER A 341 5.94 9.47 11.00
C SER A 341 6.79 8.88 9.87
N PRO A 342 6.19 8.43 8.76
CA PRO A 342 6.88 7.78 7.63
C PRO A 342 7.36 8.74 6.53
N SER A 343 6.82 9.96 6.52
CA SER A 343 7.03 10.96 5.46
C SER A 343 6.56 12.33 5.96
N PRO A 344 6.92 13.44 5.29
CA PRO A 344 6.39 14.77 5.63
C PRO A 344 4.88 14.91 5.39
N TRP A 345 4.27 13.93 4.73
CA TRP A 345 2.86 13.98 4.34
C TRP A 345 1.93 13.33 5.36
N PHE A 346 2.39 12.32 6.10
CA PHE A 346 1.57 11.58 7.05
C PHE A 346 2.04 11.82 8.48
N ASP A 347 1.15 12.41 9.30
CA ASP A 347 1.39 12.63 10.73
C ASP A 347 0.81 11.45 11.50
N LEU A 348 1.69 10.53 11.92
CA LEU A 348 1.26 9.30 12.56
C LEU A 348 0.64 9.54 13.95
N PRO A 349 1.22 10.36 14.84
CA PRO A 349 0.59 10.73 16.10
C PRO A 349 -0.80 11.36 15.94
N ALA A 350 -0.95 12.35 15.04
CA ALA A 350 -2.23 12.99 14.81
C ALA A 350 -3.28 12.01 14.26
N TYR A 351 -2.86 11.08 13.39
CA TYR A 351 -3.76 10.05 12.88
C TYR A 351 -4.23 9.09 13.98
N VAL A 352 -3.33 8.63 14.85
CA VAL A 352 -3.67 7.75 15.98
C VAL A 352 -4.63 8.45 16.94
N GLU A 353 -4.39 9.74 17.23
CA GLU A 353 -5.31 10.55 18.04
C GLU A 353 -6.69 10.68 17.37
N ALA A 354 -6.73 10.98 16.08
CA ALA A 354 -7.98 11.12 15.33
C ALA A 354 -8.77 9.82 15.20
N ARG A 355 -8.09 8.67 15.06
CA ARG A 355 -8.75 7.34 15.05
C ARG A 355 -9.21 6.91 16.43
N GLY A 356 -8.50 7.31 17.49
CA GLY A 356 -8.86 7.01 18.87
C GLY A 356 -9.10 5.51 19.12
N GLY A 357 -10.21 5.18 19.79
CA GLY A 357 -10.58 3.81 20.14
C GLY A 357 -10.94 2.90 18.96
N ASP A 358 -11.16 3.46 17.77
CA ASP A 358 -11.50 2.68 16.57
C ASP A 358 -10.27 2.05 15.90
N LEU A 359 -9.05 2.48 16.28
CA LEU A 359 -7.82 1.83 15.85
C LEU A 359 -7.55 0.62 16.75
N ALA A 360 -7.74 -0.58 16.19
CA ALA A 360 -7.54 -1.81 16.94
C ALA A 360 -6.08 -1.95 17.45
N PRO A 361 -5.87 -2.47 18.69
CA PRO A 361 -4.53 -2.65 19.24
C PRO A 361 -3.63 -3.51 18.34
N GLY A 362 -2.39 -3.08 18.14
CA GLY A 362 -1.40 -3.80 17.32
C GLY A 362 -1.61 -3.68 15.80
N VAL A 363 -2.61 -2.94 15.34
CA VAL A 363 -2.75 -2.60 13.92
C VAL A 363 -1.81 -1.45 13.58
N HIS A 364 -1.02 -1.63 12.52
CA HIS A 364 -0.09 -0.61 12.07
C HIS A 364 -0.86 0.63 11.55
N PRO A 365 -0.67 1.85 12.11
CA PRO A 365 -1.54 3.00 11.82
C PRO A 365 -1.60 3.41 10.35
N LEU A 366 -0.46 3.47 9.66
CA LEU A 366 -0.45 3.78 8.23
C LEU A 366 -1.12 2.70 7.37
N ILE A 367 -1.12 1.44 7.81
CA ILE A 367 -1.80 0.34 7.12
C ILE A 367 -3.31 0.43 7.33
N ASP A 368 -3.74 0.77 8.55
CA ASP A 368 -5.14 1.10 8.84
C ASP A 368 -5.63 2.25 7.95
N TYR A 369 -4.84 3.34 7.85
CA TYR A 369 -5.14 4.47 6.98
C TYR A 369 -5.39 4.03 5.53
N LEU A 370 -4.45 3.28 4.95
CA LEU A 370 -4.54 2.80 3.57
C LEU A 370 -5.67 1.79 3.33
N ARG A 371 -6.12 1.07 4.36
CA ARG A 371 -7.11 -0.01 4.25
C ARG A 371 -8.54 0.40 4.55
N GLY A 372 -8.77 1.67 4.89
CA GLY A 372 -10.11 2.20 5.13
C GLY A 372 -10.17 3.32 6.15
N GLY A 373 -9.22 3.37 7.08
CA GLY A 373 -9.21 4.37 8.14
C GLY A 373 -9.09 5.81 7.62
N ALA A 374 -8.53 6.01 6.42
CA ALA A 374 -8.55 7.30 5.72
C ALA A 374 -9.95 7.89 5.50
N TRP A 375 -10.98 7.05 5.44
CA TRP A 375 -12.37 7.45 5.21
C TRP A 375 -13.14 7.65 6.52
N ALA A 376 -12.57 7.21 7.65
CA ALA A 376 -13.17 7.33 8.97
C ALA A 376 -12.71 8.60 9.72
N VAL A 377 -11.72 9.33 9.20
CA VAL A 377 -11.18 10.55 9.83
C VAL A 377 -11.40 11.79 8.97
N ALA A 378 -11.63 12.93 9.62
CA ALA A 378 -11.79 14.20 8.92
C ALA A 378 -10.46 14.71 8.35
N GLU A 379 -9.39 14.60 9.13
CA GLU A 379 -8.04 15.04 8.76
C GLU A 379 -7.02 13.93 9.06
N ALA A 380 -6.24 13.55 8.04
CA ALA A 380 -5.14 12.61 8.20
C ALA A 380 -3.86 13.26 8.75
N ARG A 381 -3.82 14.59 8.70
CA ARG A 381 -2.78 15.46 9.25
C ARG A 381 -3.40 16.82 9.54
N PRO A 382 -2.86 17.58 10.51
CA PRO A 382 -3.32 18.94 10.75
C PRO A 382 -3.30 19.78 9.47
N GLY A 383 -4.44 20.38 9.12
CA GLY A 383 -4.58 21.31 8.00
C GLY A 383 -4.78 20.66 6.63
N PHE A 384 -5.03 19.35 6.56
CA PHE A 384 -5.44 18.68 5.31
C PHE A 384 -6.94 18.34 5.35
N PRO A 385 -7.82 19.18 4.78
CA PRO A 385 -9.27 18.95 4.80
C PRO A 385 -9.67 17.89 3.77
N THR A 386 -9.76 16.63 4.21
CA THR A 386 -10.04 15.46 3.35
C THR A 386 -11.31 15.65 2.51
N ALA A 387 -12.39 16.10 3.15
CA ALA A 387 -13.68 16.38 2.51
C ALA A 387 -13.57 17.45 1.40
N ALA A 388 -12.89 18.56 1.68
CA ALA A 388 -12.71 19.63 0.71
C ALA A 388 -11.84 19.18 -0.47
N TYR A 389 -10.80 18.38 -0.20
CA TYR A 389 -9.95 17.80 -1.23
C TYR A 389 -10.75 16.90 -2.18
N LEU A 390 -11.56 15.99 -1.64
CA LEU A 390 -12.43 15.09 -2.41
C LEU A 390 -13.48 15.86 -3.22
N ALA A 391 -14.09 16.89 -2.65
CA ALA A 391 -15.11 17.69 -3.33
C ALA A 391 -14.57 18.37 -4.61
N THR A 392 -13.30 18.78 -4.61
CA THR A 392 -12.65 19.34 -5.81
C THR A 392 -12.16 18.27 -6.79
N ARG A 393 -12.04 17.01 -6.36
CA ARG A 393 -11.42 15.91 -7.12
C ARG A 393 -12.18 14.59 -6.93
N PRO A 394 -13.48 14.52 -7.31
CA PRO A 394 -14.30 13.32 -7.09
C PRO A 394 -13.75 12.08 -7.82
N GLY A 395 -12.95 12.26 -8.88
CA GLY A 395 -12.30 11.17 -9.60
C GLY A 395 -11.25 10.39 -8.79
N VAL A 396 -10.75 10.92 -7.67
CA VAL A 396 -9.79 10.24 -6.79
C VAL A 396 -10.41 8.97 -6.19
N VAL A 397 -11.68 9.07 -5.79
CA VAL A 397 -12.48 7.98 -5.22
C VAL A 397 -12.55 6.78 -6.18
N ARG A 398 -12.74 7.04 -7.47
CA ARG A 398 -12.84 5.98 -8.49
C ARG A 398 -11.53 5.19 -8.65
N LYS A 399 -10.39 5.78 -8.29
CA LYS A 399 -9.09 5.13 -8.38
C LYS A 399 -8.76 4.27 -7.17
N GLY A 400 -9.57 4.31 -6.10
CA GLY A 400 -9.29 3.60 -4.84
C GLY A 400 -8.05 4.11 -4.10
N VAL A 401 -7.57 5.31 -4.43
CA VAL A 401 -6.39 5.94 -3.83
C VAL A 401 -6.86 6.85 -2.70
N THR A 402 -6.17 6.82 -1.55
CA THR A 402 -6.51 7.71 -0.44
C THR A 402 -6.24 9.18 -0.78
N PRO A 403 -6.93 10.15 -0.19
CA PRO A 403 -6.82 11.56 -0.60
C PRO A 403 -5.42 12.11 -0.36
N LEU A 404 -4.81 11.73 0.78
CA LEU A 404 -3.45 12.13 1.12
C LEU A 404 -2.42 11.47 0.20
N GLU A 405 -2.59 10.19 -0.13
CA GLU A 405 -1.71 9.50 -1.08
C GLU A 405 -1.79 10.13 -2.47
N HIS A 406 -2.99 10.46 -2.95
CA HIS A 406 -3.17 11.14 -4.23
C HIS A 406 -2.51 12.53 -4.23
N TRP A 407 -2.54 13.25 -3.10
CA TRP A 407 -1.84 14.52 -2.95
C TRP A 407 -0.32 14.35 -2.88
N ALA A 408 0.18 13.36 -2.14
CA ALA A 408 1.60 13.03 -2.06
C ALA A 408 2.19 12.64 -3.43
N ARG A 409 1.45 11.88 -4.25
CA ARG A 409 1.84 11.54 -5.64
C ARG A 409 2.05 12.78 -6.54
N ARG A 410 1.49 13.94 -6.18
CA ARG A 410 1.63 15.20 -6.92
C ARG A 410 2.69 16.14 -6.32
N GLY A 411 3.45 15.67 -5.34
CA GLY A 411 4.44 16.49 -4.64
C GLY A 411 3.82 17.59 -3.78
N GLY A 412 2.60 17.37 -3.27
CA GLY A 412 1.96 18.30 -2.34
C GLY A 412 1.30 19.53 -2.99
N ARG A 413 0.93 19.46 -4.28
CA ARG A 413 0.31 20.56 -5.05
C ARG A 413 -1.15 20.33 -5.43
#